data_AF-A0AA97AYI5-F1
#
_entry.id   AF-A0AA97AYI5-F1
#
_cell.length_a   1.000
_cell.length_b   1.000
_cell.length_c   1.000
_cell.angle_alpha   90.00
_cell.angle_beta   90.00
_cell.angle_gamma   90.00
#
_symmetry.space_group_name_H-M   'P 1'
#
loop_
_entity.id
_entity.type
_entity.pdbx_description
1 polymer ?
#
loop_
_entity_poly.entity_id
_entity_poly.type
_entity_poly.pdbx_seq_one_letter_code
_entity_poly.pdbx_strand_id
1 'polypeptide(L)'
;MSALDEDPQPTGTLTLQTLAMPRDTNPQGDVFAGWLMSQMDLAGAILAQTMARGRVTTVAVGSMVFLRPVPVGSTVSCYAEAIEEGRSSIRTMVEVWLTRVDSGEQVKVTEGEFVFVAIDDAGRTRPLP
;
A
#
# COMPACT_ATOMS: atom_id res chain seq x y z
N MET A 1 -17.61 -23.54 -12.60
CA MET A 1 -16.71 -22.42 -12.92
C MET A 1 -15.52 -22.57 -12.04
N SER A 2 -14.32 -22.69 -12.62
CA SER A 2 -13.11 -22.90 -11.81
C SER A 2 -12.71 -21.58 -11.18
N ALA A 3 -11.99 -21.60 -10.06
CA ALA A 3 -11.48 -20.40 -9.39
C ALA A 3 -10.54 -19.52 -10.26
N LEU A 4 -10.29 -19.91 -11.51
CA LEU A 4 -9.51 -19.17 -12.51
C LEU A 4 -10.35 -18.21 -13.36
N ASP A 5 -11.69 -18.23 -13.24
CA ASP A 5 -12.61 -17.40 -14.03
C ASP A 5 -13.13 -16.17 -13.26
N GLU A 6 -12.69 -15.94 -12.02
CA GLU A 6 -13.11 -14.78 -11.21
C GLU A 6 -12.15 -13.61 -11.39
N ASP A 7 -12.71 -12.40 -11.55
CA ASP A 7 -11.91 -11.18 -11.60
C ASP A 7 -11.07 -11.05 -10.33
N PRO A 8 -9.76 -10.75 -10.43
CA PRO A 8 -8.89 -10.70 -9.28
C PRO A 8 -9.44 -9.71 -8.25
N GLN A 9 -9.44 -10.12 -6.99
CA GLN A 9 -9.89 -9.30 -5.85
C GLN A 9 -8.68 -8.79 -5.07
N PRO A 10 -8.79 -7.64 -4.38
CA PRO A 10 -7.73 -7.16 -3.51
C PRO A 10 -7.46 -8.15 -2.38
N THR A 11 -6.17 -8.36 -2.07
CA THR A 11 -5.74 -9.15 -0.92
C THR A 11 -5.36 -8.24 0.25
N GLY A 12 -5.71 -8.65 1.47
CA GLY A 12 -5.41 -7.90 2.69
C GLY A 12 -6.52 -6.96 3.13
N THR A 13 -6.19 -6.07 4.07
CA THR A 13 -7.15 -5.12 4.65
C THR A 13 -7.05 -3.77 3.96
N LEU A 14 -8.18 -3.13 3.64
CA LEU A 14 -8.19 -1.74 3.20
C LEU A 14 -7.68 -0.85 4.33
N THR A 15 -6.43 -0.38 4.23
CA THR A 15 -5.75 0.40 5.27
C THR A 15 -5.76 1.89 4.99
N LEU A 16 -5.80 2.27 3.71
CA LEU A 16 -5.85 3.65 3.27
C LEU A 16 -6.69 3.78 2.00
N GLN A 17 -7.56 4.79 1.96
CA GLN A 17 -8.29 5.16 0.76
C GLN A 17 -8.23 6.68 0.60
N THR A 18 -7.95 7.14 -0.62
CA THR A 18 -7.79 8.57 -0.91
C THR A 18 -8.21 8.88 -2.35
N LEU A 19 -8.29 10.17 -2.67
CA LEU A 19 -8.62 10.66 -4.00
C LEU A 19 -7.37 11.23 -4.67
N ALA A 20 -7.10 10.81 -5.91
CA ALA A 20 -6.04 11.40 -6.73
C ALA A 20 -6.40 12.82 -7.14
N MET A 21 -5.63 13.83 -6.71
CA MET A 21 -5.91 15.24 -7.00
C MET A 21 -4.97 15.81 -8.08
N PRO A 22 -5.36 16.88 -8.80
CA PRO A 22 -4.53 17.47 -9.86
C PRO A 22 -3.10 17.83 -9.44
N ARG A 23 -2.91 18.21 -8.17
CA ARG A 23 -1.59 18.58 -7.61
C ARG A 23 -0.61 17.39 -7.52
N ASP A 24 -1.12 16.17 -7.57
CA ASP A 24 -0.36 14.94 -7.39
C ASP A 24 0.08 14.34 -8.74
N THR A 25 -0.16 15.07 -9.85
CA THR A 25 0.13 14.61 -11.21
C THR A 25 1.58 14.83 -11.61
N ASN A 26 2.03 13.99 -12.53
CA ASN A 26 3.23 14.22 -13.31
C ASN A 26 2.88 15.07 -14.56
N PRO A 27 3.88 15.55 -15.34
CA PRO A 27 3.63 16.40 -16.51
C PRO A 27 2.77 15.78 -17.63
N GLN A 28 2.53 14.47 -17.63
CA GLN A 28 1.66 13.77 -18.58
C GLN A 28 0.18 13.73 -18.15
N GLY A 29 -0.15 14.22 -16.95
CA GLY A 29 -1.52 14.34 -16.46
C GLY A 29 -2.01 13.16 -15.61
N ASP A 30 -1.24 12.07 -15.54
CA ASP A 30 -1.46 10.98 -14.59
C ASP A 30 -0.79 11.27 -13.24
N VAL A 31 -1.22 10.59 -12.18
CA VAL A 31 -0.57 10.67 -10.87
C VAL A 31 0.91 10.31 -10.95
N PHE A 32 1.72 11.04 -10.20
CA PHE A 32 3.14 10.79 -10.06
C PHE A 32 3.42 9.51 -9.25
N ALA A 33 4.32 8.67 -9.75
CA ALA A 33 4.66 7.39 -9.11
C ALA A 33 5.12 7.53 -7.66
N GLY A 34 5.88 8.59 -7.32
CA GLY A 34 6.32 8.83 -5.95
C GLY A 34 5.18 9.18 -4.99
N TRP A 35 4.11 9.81 -5.47
CA TRP A 35 2.91 10.01 -4.67
C TRP A 35 2.23 8.69 -4.37
N LEU A 36 2.13 7.79 -5.37
CA LEU A 36 1.52 6.48 -5.19
C LEU A 36 2.31 5.62 -4.19
N MET A 37 3.64 5.60 -4.33
CA MET A 37 4.52 4.93 -3.37
C MET A 37 4.37 5.49 -1.96
N SER A 38 4.14 6.81 -1.81
CA SER A 38 3.89 7.42 -0.50
C SER A 38 2.59 6.92 0.12
N GLN A 39 1.52 6.74 -0.69
CA GLN A 39 0.26 6.18 -0.18
C GLN A 39 0.43 4.72 0.27
N MET A 40 1.22 3.95 -0.48
CA MET A 40 1.51 2.55 -0.16
C MET A 40 2.34 2.41 1.12
N ASP A 41 3.38 3.25 1.29
CA ASP A 41 4.18 3.29 2.51
C ASP A 41 3.33 3.64 3.74
N LEU A 42 2.45 4.65 3.62
CA LEU A 42 1.51 5.01 4.69
C LEU A 42 0.55 3.85 5.03
N ALA A 43 0.00 3.19 4.02
CA ALA A 43 -0.89 2.04 4.18
C ALA A 43 -0.19 0.87 4.92
N GLY A 44 1.02 0.51 4.48
CA GLY A 44 1.84 -0.51 5.14
C GLY A 44 2.24 -0.11 6.56
N ALA A 45 2.59 1.17 6.77
CA ALA A 45 2.95 1.69 8.09
C ALA A 45 1.77 1.64 9.06
N ILE A 46 0.54 1.95 8.63
CA ILE A 46 -0.67 1.86 9.46
C ILE A 46 -0.88 0.42 9.97
N LEU A 47 -0.75 -0.57 9.07
CA LEU A 47 -0.83 -1.98 9.45
C LEU A 47 0.31 -2.36 10.42
N ALA A 48 1.55 -2.02 10.08
CA ALA A 48 2.72 -2.35 10.88
C ALA A 48 2.69 -1.70 12.27
N GLN A 49 2.22 -0.45 12.40
CA GLN A 49 2.05 0.22 13.69
C GLN A 49 1.00 -0.46 14.57
N THR A 50 -0.09 -0.93 13.95
CA THR A 50 -1.16 -1.66 14.64
C THR A 50 -0.62 -2.96 15.24
N MET A 51 0.13 -3.74 14.45
CA MET A 51 0.77 -4.98 14.90
C MET A 51 1.88 -4.75 15.92
N ALA A 52 2.74 -3.75 15.69
CA ALA A 52 3.84 -3.41 16.59
C ALA A 52 3.38 -2.73 17.89
N ARG A 53 2.09 -2.33 17.99
CA ARG A 53 1.52 -1.55 19.10
C ARG A 53 2.36 -0.30 19.43
N GLY A 54 2.78 0.41 18.39
CA GLY A 54 3.58 1.63 18.57
C GLY A 54 4.33 2.04 17.31
N ARG A 55 5.37 2.86 17.49
CA ARG A 55 6.13 3.45 16.39
C ARG A 55 6.85 2.39 15.57
N VAL A 56 6.87 2.60 14.26
CA VAL A 56 7.65 1.84 13.28
C VAL A 56 8.35 2.81 12.34
N THR A 57 9.38 2.34 11.64
CA THR A 57 10.00 3.05 10.51
C THR A 57 10.16 2.11 9.33
N THR A 58 10.01 2.64 8.12
CA THR A 58 10.32 1.92 6.87
C THR A 58 11.84 1.74 6.77
N VAL A 59 12.29 0.52 6.49
CA VAL A 59 13.73 0.19 6.33
C VAL A 59 14.06 -0.37 4.95
N ALA A 60 13.07 -0.92 4.24
CA ALA A 60 13.25 -1.37 2.87
C ALA A 60 11.93 -1.28 2.10
N VAL A 61 12.06 -1.03 0.80
CA VAL A 61 10.98 -1.16 -0.19
C VAL A 61 11.50 -2.11 -1.26
N GLY A 62 10.73 -3.15 -1.56
CA GLY A 62 11.04 -4.16 -2.56
C GLY A 62 10.81 -3.67 -3.99
N SER A 63 10.87 -4.60 -4.95
CA SER A 63 10.50 -4.31 -6.33
C SER A 63 9.01 -4.00 -6.45
N MET A 64 8.69 -2.99 -7.24
CA MET A 64 7.31 -2.59 -7.54
C MET A 64 7.12 -2.52 -9.05
N VAL A 65 5.94 -2.95 -9.52
CA VAL A 65 5.57 -2.88 -10.94
C VAL A 65 4.32 -2.03 -11.09
N PHE A 66 4.42 -0.95 -11.86
CA PHE A 66 3.28 -0.10 -12.20
C PHE A 66 2.60 -0.66 -13.45
N LEU A 67 1.48 -1.35 -13.25
CA LEU A 67 0.76 -2.04 -14.33
C LEU A 67 -0.06 -1.06 -15.17
N ARG A 68 -0.58 0.01 -14.53
CA ARG A 68 -1.51 0.97 -15.15
C ARG A 68 -1.29 2.39 -14.62
N PRO A 69 -1.56 3.43 -15.45
CA PRO A 69 -1.59 4.81 -14.97
C PRO A 69 -2.77 5.03 -14.01
N VAL A 70 -2.66 6.08 -13.18
CA VAL A 70 -3.74 6.50 -12.27
C VAL A 70 -4.22 7.89 -12.69
N PRO A 71 -5.42 7.99 -13.28
CA PRO A 71 -5.99 9.27 -13.67
C PRO A 71 -6.35 10.14 -12.47
N VAL A 72 -6.31 11.46 -12.64
CA VAL A 72 -6.88 12.41 -11.68
C VAL A 72 -8.36 12.11 -11.42
N GLY A 73 -8.78 12.23 -10.16
CA GLY A 73 -10.13 11.94 -9.71
C GLY A 73 -10.40 10.47 -9.41
N SER A 74 -9.42 9.58 -9.61
CA SER A 74 -9.56 8.18 -9.24
C SER A 74 -9.58 8.00 -7.73
N THR A 75 -10.49 7.15 -7.23
CA THR A 75 -10.44 6.65 -5.86
C THR A 75 -9.34 5.59 -5.77
N VAL A 76 -8.29 5.89 -5.02
CA VAL A 76 -7.12 5.04 -4.81
C VAL A 76 -7.27 4.31 -3.48
N SER A 77 -7.34 2.99 -3.53
CA SER A 77 -7.48 2.10 -2.37
C SER A 77 -6.20 1.29 -2.19
N CYS A 78 -5.56 1.40 -1.02
CA CYS A 78 -4.39 0.62 -0.65
C CYS A 78 -4.79 -0.48 0.33
N TYR A 79 -4.59 -1.73 -0.09
CA TYR A 79 -4.82 -2.91 0.72
C TYR A 79 -3.48 -3.41 1.21
N ALA A 80 -3.35 -3.62 2.52
CA ALA A 80 -2.11 -4.09 3.12
C ALA A 80 -2.32 -5.42 3.83
N GLU A 81 -1.35 -6.31 3.71
CA GLU A 81 -1.28 -7.60 4.38
C GLU A 81 0.11 -7.80 4.94
N ALA A 82 0.23 -8.30 6.17
CA ALA A 82 1.50 -8.71 6.72
C ALA A 82 1.84 -10.12 6.20
N ILE A 83 2.97 -10.23 5.53
CA ILE A 83 3.42 -11.47 4.88
C ILE A 83 4.57 -12.15 5.63
N GLU A 84 5.26 -11.43 6.53
CA GLU A 84 6.26 -12.01 7.43
C GLU A 84 6.43 -11.15 8.69
N GLU A 85 6.56 -11.81 9.84
CA GLU A 85 6.92 -11.19 11.12
C GLU A 85 8.28 -11.74 11.61
N GLY A 86 9.20 -10.82 11.89
CA GLY A 86 10.48 -11.12 12.52
C GLY A 86 10.51 -10.72 14.00
N ARG A 87 11.70 -10.65 14.60
CA ARG A 87 11.85 -10.22 16.01
C ARG A 87 11.32 -8.80 16.24
N SER A 88 11.62 -7.90 15.31
CA SER A 88 11.29 -6.47 15.38
C SER A 88 10.78 -5.92 14.05
N SER A 89 10.74 -6.75 13.02
CA SER A 89 10.43 -6.37 11.65
C SER A 89 9.09 -6.94 11.22
N ILE A 90 8.36 -6.20 10.41
CA ILE A 90 7.11 -6.63 9.77
C ILE A 90 7.28 -6.37 8.29
N ARG A 91 7.18 -7.42 7.47
CA ARG A 91 7.10 -7.28 6.01
C ARG A 91 5.65 -7.27 5.60
N THR A 92 5.25 -6.26 4.84
CA THR A 92 3.89 -6.10 4.34
C THR A 92 3.86 -6.10 2.83
N MET A 93 2.93 -6.84 2.22
CA MET A 93 2.54 -6.64 0.83
C MET A 93 1.47 -5.55 0.79
N VAL A 94 1.61 -4.58 -0.11
CA VAL A 94 0.62 -3.54 -0.33
C VAL A 94 0.16 -3.59 -1.78
N GLU A 95 -1.13 -3.78 -2.00
CA GLU A 95 -1.76 -3.68 -3.31
C GLU A 95 -2.49 -2.35 -3.46
N VAL A 96 -2.43 -1.75 -4.65
CA VAL A 96 -3.21 -0.56 -4.99
C VAL A 96 -4.24 -0.87 -6.04
N TRP A 97 -5.47 -0.45 -5.77
CA TRP A 97 -6.63 -0.65 -6.63
C TRP A 97 -7.33 0.68 -6.87
N LEU A 98 -7.82 0.88 -8.09
CA LEU A 98 -8.76 1.95 -8.40
C LEU A 98 -10.18 1.41 -8.38
N THR A 99 -11.12 2.20 -7.91
CA THR A 99 -12.55 1.94 -8.11
C THR A 99 -13.09 2.90 -9.17
N ARG A 100 -13.62 2.35 -10.26
CA ARG A 100 -14.33 3.14 -11.27
C ARG A 100 -15.65 3.62 -10.70
N VAL A 101 -15.88 4.94 -10.73
CA VAL A 101 -17.06 5.58 -10.11
C VAL A 101 -18.36 5.20 -10.81
N ASP A 102 -18.30 4.97 -12.12
CA ASP A 102 -19.44 4.65 -12.98
C ASP A 102 -19.82 3.17 -12.94
N SER A 103 -18.85 2.25 -12.92
CA SER A 103 -19.10 0.81 -12.96
C SER A 103 -18.93 0.09 -11.62
N GLY A 104 -18.28 0.71 -10.63
CA GLY A 104 -17.86 0.04 -9.39
C GLY A 104 -16.72 -0.98 -9.58
N GLU A 105 -16.23 -1.13 -10.81
CA GLU A 105 -15.17 -2.08 -11.14
C GLU A 105 -13.87 -1.73 -10.42
N GLN A 106 -13.22 -2.75 -9.87
CA GLN A 106 -11.93 -2.62 -9.21
C GLN A 106 -10.80 -3.01 -10.16
N VAL A 107 -9.79 -2.14 -10.25
CA VAL A 107 -8.68 -2.32 -11.18
C VAL A 107 -7.36 -2.23 -10.42
N LYS A 108 -6.61 -3.34 -10.37
CA LYS A 108 -5.26 -3.36 -9.76
C LYS A 108 -4.30 -2.48 -10.56
N VAL A 109 -3.58 -1.60 -9.87
CA VAL A 109 -2.64 -0.63 -10.44
C VAL A 109 -1.21 -1.10 -10.26
N THR A 110 -0.88 -1.54 -9.04
CA THR A 110 0.47 -1.92 -8.65
C THR A 110 0.39 -2.73 -7.35
N GLU A 111 1.50 -3.37 -7.02
CA GLU A 111 1.75 -3.98 -5.72
C GLU A 111 3.22 -3.81 -5.36
N GLY A 112 3.54 -3.93 -4.07
CA GLY A 112 4.91 -3.91 -3.61
C GLY A 112 5.09 -4.30 -2.16
N GLU A 113 6.27 -4.83 -1.86
CA GLU A 113 6.67 -5.20 -0.51
C GLU A 113 7.33 -4.02 0.22
N PHE A 114 6.96 -3.85 1.48
CA PHE A 114 7.57 -2.90 2.41
C PHE A 114 8.04 -3.65 3.64
N VAL A 115 9.19 -3.23 4.19
CA VAL A 115 9.69 -3.75 5.46
C VAL A 115 9.73 -2.62 6.46
N PHE A 116 8.99 -2.82 7.55
CA PHE A 116 8.94 -1.91 8.68
C PHE A 116 9.68 -2.51 9.88
N VAL A 117 10.26 -1.67 10.72
CA VAL A 117 10.88 -2.07 11.99
C VAL A 117 10.27 -1.28 13.13
N ALA A 118 9.85 -1.99 14.19
CA ALA A 118 9.37 -1.40 15.42
C ALA A 118 10.50 -0.67 16.17
N ILE A 119 10.22 0.57 16.58
CA ILE A 119 11.18 1.44 17.27
C ILE A 119 10.59 1.98 18.57
N ASP A 120 11.47 2.29 19.52
CA ASP A 120 11.15 3.03 20.75
C ASP A 120 11.16 4.56 20.52
N ASP A 121 10.93 5.33 21.60
CA ASP A 121 10.89 6.79 21.51
C ASP A 121 12.23 7.44 21.17
N ALA A 122 13.34 6.74 21.45
CA ALA A 122 14.69 7.15 21.08
C ALA A 122 15.08 6.70 19.65
N GLY A 123 14.16 6.07 18.91
CA GLY A 123 14.39 5.58 17.55
C GLY A 123 15.19 4.27 17.49
N ARG A 124 15.35 3.56 18.60
CA ARG A 124 16.06 2.27 18.65
C ARG A 124 15.11 1.13 18.39
N THR A 125 15.61 0.08 17.74
CA THR A 125 14.83 -1.13 17.46
C THR A 125 14.35 -1.80 18.75
N ARG A 126 13.06 -2.15 18.80
CA ARG A 126 12.44 -2.92 19.89
C ARG A 126 11.74 -4.17 19.35
N PRO A 127 11.55 -5.23 20.16
CA PRO A 127 10.79 -6.38 19.72
C PRO A 127 9.31 -6.05 19.48
N LEU A 128 8.67 -6.85 18.62
CA LEU A 128 7.21 -6.87 18.48
C LEU A 128 6.56 -7.47 19.76
N PRO A 129 5.27 -7.17 20.03
CA PRO A 129 4.53 -7.70 21.17
C PRO A 129 4.36 -9.23 21.19
#